data_AF-A0A933WX01-F1
#
_entry.id   AF-A0A933WX01-F1
#
_cell.length_a   1.000
_cell.length_b   1.000
_cell.length_c   1.000
_cell.angle_alpha   90.00
_cell.angle_beta   90.00
_cell.angle_gamma   90.00
#
_symmetry.space_group_name_H-M   'P 1'
#
loop_
_entity.id
_entity.type
_entity.pdbx_description
1 polymer ?
#
loop_
_entity_poly.entity_id
_entity_poly.type
_entity_poly.pdbx_seq_one_letter_code
_entity_poly.pdbx_strand_id
1 'polypeptide(L)'
;MKWDYPVYREHTEKSDATTVKLRKALPYDEALKYVTGNDPRPLLVLRECKTCNKTDNALLRAGASDNEKTVLYSRWFHCVKLPVDVIQDDHPFNALFKNNDAPHFFVATRDGADMFPLETATSRSELWSSMSKVLVKSYKKDPTGCFQDVQHELDRLDVLDARVNDLESQKNSLLETAGKLDASKIKKIDADLATAKKEIADITKAIEKFTKAEIKAAPKPAEPKAGE
;
A
#
# COMPACT_ATOMS: atom_id res chain seq x y z
N MET A 1 3.60 -1.77 3.61
CA MET A 1 2.91 -2.11 2.35
C MET A 1 2.58 -3.59 2.36
N LYS A 2 1.35 -3.99 2.05
CA LYS A 2 0.93 -5.41 2.02
C LYS A 2 0.91 -5.89 0.57
N TRP A 3 1.83 -6.77 0.21
CA TRP A 3 1.91 -7.36 -1.12
C TRP A 3 1.08 -8.64 -1.19
N ASP A 4 0.32 -8.79 -2.28
CA ASP A 4 -0.29 -10.04 -2.68
C ASP A 4 0.57 -10.74 -3.73
N TYR A 5 0.60 -12.06 -3.67
CA TYR A 5 1.46 -12.92 -4.50
C TYR A 5 0.56 -13.94 -5.19
N PRO A 6 -0.14 -13.55 -6.26
CA PRO A 6 -1.13 -14.40 -6.91
C PRO A 6 -0.43 -15.63 -7.49
N VAL A 7 -0.96 -16.80 -7.13
CA VAL A 7 -0.54 -18.08 -7.71
C VAL A 7 -1.70 -18.58 -8.54
N TYR A 8 -1.50 -18.70 -9.85
CA TYR A 8 -2.51 -19.28 -10.72
C TYR A 8 -2.73 -20.75 -10.38
N ARG A 9 -3.98 -21.10 -10.05
CA ARG A 9 -4.41 -22.49 -9.82
C ARG A 9 -5.49 -22.82 -10.83
N GLU A 10 -5.20 -23.72 -11.76
CA GLU A 10 -6.23 -24.24 -12.65
C GLU A 10 -7.29 -24.98 -11.84
N HIS A 11 -8.55 -24.56 -11.97
CA HIS A 11 -9.69 -25.38 -11.56
C HIS A 11 -9.87 -26.51 -12.58
N THR A 12 -9.11 -27.58 -12.43
CA THR A 12 -9.48 -28.86 -13.06
C THR A 12 -10.29 -29.68 -12.07
N GLU A 13 -11.47 -30.13 -12.49
CA GLU A 13 -12.09 -31.30 -11.90
C GLU A 13 -11.06 -32.44 -11.85
N LYS A 14 -11.01 -33.16 -10.74
CA LYS A 14 -10.03 -34.24 -10.52
C LYS A 14 -10.13 -35.25 -11.66
N SER A 15 -9.13 -35.32 -12.52
CA SER A 15 -8.90 -36.46 -13.41
C SER A 15 -7.74 -37.28 -12.85
N ASP A 16 -7.92 -38.61 -12.80
CA ASP A 16 -6.99 -39.59 -12.21
C ASP A 16 -5.72 -39.85 -13.07
N ALA A 17 -5.30 -38.89 -13.90
CA ALA A 17 -4.15 -39.06 -14.78
C ALA A 17 -2.97 -38.16 -14.38
N THR A 18 -1.79 -38.76 -14.20
CA THR A 18 -0.52 -38.08 -13.94
C THR A 18 0.02 -37.41 -15.21
N THR A 19 -0.69 -36.45 -15.76
CA THR A 19 -0.18 -35.59 -16.84
C THR A 19 0.60 -34.42 -16.24
N VAL A 20 1.87 -34.27 -16.63
CA VAL A 20 2.65 -33.04 -16.38
C VAL A 20 1.92 -31.89 -17.11
N LYS A 21 1.22 -31.05 -16.35
CA LYS A 21 0.47 -29.93 -16.92
C LYS A 21 1.44 -28.84 -17.34
N LEU A 22 1.47 -28.54 -18.64
CA LEU A 22 2.17 -27.37 -19.16
C LEU A 22 1.52 -26.11 -18.61
N ARG A 23 2.32 -25.18 -18.08
CA ARG A 23 1.85 -23.83 -17.80
C ARG A 23 1.41 -23.18 -19.12
N LYS A 24 0.31 -22.44 -19.10
CA LYS A 24 -0.19 -21.71 -20.27
C LYS A 24 -0.43 -20.26 -19.88
N ALA A 25 0.05 -19.34 -20.69
CA ALA A 25 -0.24 -17.92 -20.52
C ALA A 25 -1.73 -17.64 -20.72
N LEU A 26 -2.31 -16.85 -19.81
CA LEU A 26 -3.67 -16.36 -19.92
C LEU A 26 -3.72 -15.16 -20.88
N PRO A 27 -4.86 -14.93 -21.54
CA PRO A 27 -5.15 -13.64 -22.18
C PRO A 27 -5.04 -12.49 -21.18
N TYR A 28 -4.72 -11.29 -21.67
CA TYR A 28 -4.51 -10.09 -20.82
C TYR A 28 -5.67 -9.84 -19.85
N ASP A 29 -6.91 -9.86 -20.34
CA ASP A 29 -8.10 -9.59 -19.52
C ASP A 29 -8.32 -10.62 -18.43
N GLU A 30 -7.99 -11.90 -18.69
CA GLU A 30 -8.08 -12.97 -17.71
C GLU A 30 -6.97 -12.86 -16.67
N ALA A 31 -5.74 -12.58 -17.10
CA ALA A 31 -4.61 -12.33 -16.21
C ALA A 31 -4.89 -11.15 -15.28
N LEU A 32 -5.40 -10.04 -15.82
CA LEU A 32 -5.73 -8.84 -15.06
C LEU A 32 -6.88 -9.10 -14.07
N LYS A 33 -7.95 -9.78 -14.49
CA LYS A 33 -9.06 -10.18 -13.60
C LYS A 33 -8.57 -11.08 -12.47
N TYR A 34 -7.68 -12.04 -12.77
CA TYR A 34 -7.13 -12.94 -11.77
C TYR A 34 -6.30 -12.18 -10.74
N VAL A 35 -5.42 -11.28 -11.21
CA VAL A 35 -4.58 -10.43 -10.36
C VAL A 35 -5.41 -9.46 -9.52
N THR A 36 -6.54 -8.97 -10.05
CA THR A 36 -7.47 -8.11 -9.30
C THR A 36 -8.25 -8.88 -8.24
N GLY A 37 -8.69 -10.09 -8.57
CA GLY A 37 -9.53 -10.90 -7.71
C GLY A 37 -10.77 -10.15 -7.20
N ASN A 38 -11.06 -10.33 -5.91
CA ASN A 38 -12.21 -9.72 -5.25
C ASN A 38 -11.90 -8.35 -4.61
N ASP A 39 -10.67 -7.87 -4.71
CA ASP A 39 -10.29 -6.58 -4.12
C ASP A 39 -10.92 -5.44 -4.93
N PRO A 40 -11.67 -4.52 -4.29
CA PRO A 40 -12.32 -3.42 -4.99
C PRO A 40 -11.37 -2.26 -5.33
N ARG A 41 -10.14 -2.28 -4.82
CA ARG A 41 -9.17 -1.20 -4.97
C ARG A 41 -8.50 -1.24 -6.37
N PRO A 42 -8.02 -0.09 -6.87
CA PRO A 42 -7.15 -0.06 -8.05
C PRO A 42 -5.85 -0.83 -7.81
N LEU A 43 -5.15 -1.14 -8.90
CA LEU A 43 -3.98 -2.00 -8.89
C LEU A 43 -2.68 -1.23 -8.84
N LEU A 44 -1.74 -1.78 -8.08
CA LEU A 44 -0.34 -1.42 -8.08
C LEU A 44 0.47 -2.71 -8.26
N VAL A 45 0.98 -2.94 -9.47
CA VAL A 45 1.59 -4.22 -9.85
C VAL A 45 3.07 -4.04 -10.08
N LEU A 46 3.86 -4.89 -9.42
CA LEU A 46 5.31 -4.98 -9.55
C LEU A 46 5.67 -6.35 -10.11
N ARG A 47 6.55 -6.39 -11.11
CA ARG A 47 7.28 -7.61 -11.46
C ARG A 47 8.68 -7.59 -10.86
N GLU A 48 9.13 -8.72 -10.32
CA GLU A 48 10.53 -8.88 -9.95
C GLU A 48 11.41 -9.04 -11.20
N CYS A 49 12.67 -8.62 -11.12
CA CYS A 49 13.66 -8.77 -12.18
C CYS A 49 14.99 -9.24 -11.59
N LYS A 50 15.74 -10.12 -12.28
CA LYS A 50 17.03 -10.65 -11.78
C LYS A 50 18.05 -9.56 -11.46
N THR A 51 18.09 -8.52 -12.29
CA THR A 51 19.02 -7.38 -12.15
C THR A 51 18.55 -6.45 -11.03
N CYS A 52 17.23 -6.25 -10.91
CA CYS A 52 16.65 -5.34 -9.93
C CYS A 52 16.29 -5.99 -8.59
N ASN A 53 16.39 -7.31 -8.43
CA ASN A 53 16.03 -8.00 -7.17
C ASN A 53 16.88 -7.53 -5.97
N LYS A 54 17.99 -6.82 -6.22
CA LYS A 54 18.80 -6.14 -5.19
C LYS A 54 18.52 -4.63 -5.06
N THR A 55 17.89 -4.01 -6.06
CA THR A 55 17.61 -2.57 -6.18
C THR A 55 16.12 -2.22 -6.20
N ASP A 56 15.17 -3.15 -6.11
CA ASP A 56 13.75 -2.86 -5.84
C ASP A 56 13.56 -2.22 -4.46
N ASN A 57 14.55 -2.44 -3.58
CA ASN A 57 14.78 -1.65 -2.40
C ASN A 57 15.08 -0.17 -2.70
N ALA A 58 15.28 0.30 -3.94
CA ALA A 58 15.60 1.71 -4.21
C ALA A 58 14.35 2.60 -4.24
N LEU A 59 13.21 2.09 -4.74
CA LEU A 59 11.92 2.79 -4.66
C LEU A 59 11.28 2.71 -3.26
N LEU A 60 11.70 1.76 -2.43
CA LEU A 60 11.14 1.45 -1.10
C LEU A 60 12.19 1.39 0.03
N ARG A 61 13.40 1.93 -0.16
CA ARG A 61 14.51 1.82 0.81
C ARG A 61 14.14 2.45 2.14
N ALA A 62 14.00 1.64 3.18
CA ALA A 62 13.86 2.15 4.54
C ALA A 62 15.03 3.10 4.85
N GLY A 63 14.73 4.33 5.28
CA GLY A 63 15.73 5.34 5.68
C GLY A 63 15.86 6.58 4.78
N ALA A 64 15.15 6.67 3.66
CA ALA A 64 14.98 7.96 2.95
C ALA A 64 13.65 8.59 3.38
N SER A 65 13.68 9.83 3.86
CA SER A 65 12.57 10.60 4.45
C SER A 65 11.29 10.71 3.60
N ASP A 66 11.31 10.33 2.33
CA ASP A 66 10.16 10.48 1.41
C ASP A 66 9.37 9.18 1.15
N ASN A 67 9.73 8.05 1.77
CA ASN A 67 9.03 6.77 1.49
C ASN A 67 7.66 6.64 2.15
N GLU A 68 7.34 7.52 3.10
CA GLU A 68 6.06 7.52 3.80
C GLU A 68 4.90 7.77 2.84
N LYS A 69 5.09 8.65 1.84
CA LYS A 69 4.06 8.97 0.86
C LYS A 69 3.69 7.77 0.00
N THR A 70 4.68 7.00 -0.44
CA THR A 70 4.45 5.75 -1.19
C THR A 70 3.73 4.71 -0.32
N VAL A 71 4.16 4.56 0.93
CA VAL A 71 3.52 3.62 1.88
C VAL A 71 2.08 4.02 2.17
N LEU A 72 1.80 5.32 2.34
CA LEU A 72 0.46 5.80 2.58
C LEU A 72 -0.42 5.62 1.35
N TYR A 73 0.05 6.01 0.15
CA TYR A 73 -0.70 5.77 -1.07
C TYR A 73 -1.02 4.29 -1.28
N SER A 74 -0.08 3.39 -0.99
CA SER A 74 -0.28 1.94 -1.15
C SER A 74 -1.49 1.38 -0.39
N ARG A 75 -1.99 2.07 0.65
CA ARG A 75 -3.17 1.64 1.40
C ARG A 75 -4.44 1.65 0.54
N TRP A 76 -4.53 2.58 -0.41
CA TRP A 76 -5.66 2.68 -1.34
C TRP A 76 -5.52 1.82 -2.59
N PHE A 77 -4.43 1.05 -2.72
CA PHE A 77 -4.19 0.14 -3.83
C PHE A 77 -4.21 -1.32 -3.36
N HIS A 78 -4.68 -2.19 -4.25
CA HIS A 78 -4.36 -3.60 -4.22
C HIS A 78 -2.95 -3.78 -4.80
N CYS A 79 -1.99 -4.10 -3.92
CA CYS A 79 -0.57 -4.17 -4.28
C CYS A 79 -0.20 -5.61 -4.60
N VAL A 80 0.24 -5.86 -5.83
CA VAL A 80 0.52 -7.19 -6.36
C VAL A 80 1.98 -7.29 -6.73
N LYS A 81 2.63 -8.37 -6.30
CA LYS A 81 4.01 -8.68 -6.67
C LYS A 81 4.05 -10.00 -7.44
N LEU A 82 4.60 -9.93 -8.66
CA LEU A 82 4.77 -11.06 -9.55
C LEU A 82 6.23 -11.52 -9.57
N PRO A 83 6.46 -12.84 -9.66
CA PRO A 83 7.80 -13.40 -9.62
C PRO A 83 8.59 -13.08 -10.89
N VAL A 84 9.91 -13.33 -10.84
CA VAL A 84 10.84 -13.07 -11.94
C VAL A 84 10.49 -13.84 -13.21
N ASP A 85 9.88 -15.03 -13.09
CA ASP A 85 9.48 -15.86 -14.24
C ASP A 85 8.19 -15.38 -14.91
N VAL A 86 7.58 -14.27 -14.47
CA VAL A 86 6.40 -13.70 -15.13
C VAL A 86 6.63 -13.37 -16.61
N ILE A 87 7.88 -13.07 -16.97
CA ILE A 87 8.29 -12.77 -18.36
C ILE A 87 8.39 -14.01 -19.26
N GLN A 88 8.28 -15.23 -18.72
CA GLN A 88 8.32 -16.44 -19.53
C GLN A 88 7.00 -16.57 -20.32
N ASP A 89 7.09 -16.96 -21.59
CA ASP A 89 5.93 -17.00 -22.51
C ASP A 89 4.82 -17.96 -22.05
N ASP A 90 5.16 -18.95 -21.23
CA ASP A 90 4.24 -19.94 -20.67
C ASP A 90 3.65 -19.50 -19.31
N HIS A 91 4.13 -18.40 -18.74
CA HIS A 91 3.68 -17.94 -17.44
C HIS A 91 2.24 -17.38 -17.53
N PRO A 92 1.31 -17.79 -16.62
CA PRO A 92 -0.09 -17.38 -16.67
C PRO A 92 -0.32 -15.86 -16.77
N PHE A 93 0.55 -15.07 -16.15
CA PHE A 93 0.46 -13.60 -16.15
C PHE A 93 1.43 -12.90 -17.12
N ASN A 94 2.04 -13.63 -18.06
CA ASN A 94 2.97 -13.06 -19.05
C ASN A 94 2.36 -11.91 -19.86
N ALA A 95 1.06 -11.97 -20.17
CA ALA A 95 0.38 -10.91 -20.90
C ALA A 95 0.49 -9.52 -20.22
N LEU A 96 0.68 -9.47 -18.89
CA LEU A 96 0.89 -8.23 -18.14
C LEU A 96 2.33 -7.68 -18.28
N PHE A 97 3.29 -8.55 -18.59
CA PHE A 97 4.72 -8.24 -18.70
C PHE A 97 5.38 -9.11 -19.77
N LYS A 98 5.20 -8.74 -21.04
CA LYS A 98 5.54 -9.60 -22.19
C LYS A 98 7.02 -10.00 -22.29
N ASN A 99 7.94 -9.14 -21.85
CA ASN A 99 9.37 -9.37 -21.99
C ASN A 99 10.18 -8.56 -20.94
N ASN A 100 11.51 -8.67 -21.01
CA ASN A 100 12.42 -7.94 -20.13
C ASN A 100 12.41 -6.42 -20.34
N ASP A 101 11.98 -5.95 -21.49
CA ASP A 101 11.86 -4.52 -21.80
C ASP A 101 10.55 -3.93 -21.27
N ALA A 102 9.63 -4.77 -20.78
CA ALA A 102 8.39 -4.31 -20.17
C ALA A 102 8.70 -3.48 -18.91
N PRO A 103 7.92 -2.44 -18.62
CA PRO A 103 8.00 -1.71 -17.36
C PRO A 103 8.03 -2.66 -16.15
N HIS A 104 8.80 -2.33 -15.11
CA HIS A 104 8.86 -3.16 -13.91
C HIS A 104 7.64 -2.96 -13.01
N PHE A 105 6.99 -1.82 -13.17
CA PHE A 105 5.86 -1.39 -12.37
C PHE A 105 4.77 -0.84 -13.27
N PHE A 106 3.52 -0.96 -12.83
CA PHE A 106 2.45 -0.12 -13.34
C PHE A 106 1.41 0.15 -12.27
N VAL A 107 0.69 1.25 -12.46
CA VAL A 107 -0.51 1.58 -11.70
C VAL A 107 -1.70 1.49 -12.64
N ALA A 108 -2.79 0.84 -12.23
CA ALA A 108 -3.98 0.73 -13.07
C ALA A 108 -5.29 0.87 -12.30
N THR A 109 -6.35 1.29 -12.99
CA THR A 109 -7.71 1.13 -12.47
C THR A 109 -8.04 -0.35 -12.31
N ARG A 110 -9.05 -0.67 -11.50
CA ARG A 110 -9.45 -2.05 -11.20
C ARG A 110 -9.76 -2.87 -12.47
N ASP A 111 -10.35 -2.23 -13.47
CA ASP A 111 -10.70 -2.82 -14.75
C ASP A 111 -9.59 -2.76 -15.80
N GLY A 112 -8.45 -2.10 -15.49
CA GLY A 112 -7.35 -1.89 -16.41
C GLY A 112 -7.62 -0.90 -17.54
N ALA A 113 -8.76 -0.19 -17.53
CA ALA A 113 -9.09 0.81 -18.55
C ALA A 113 -8.05 1.92 -18.62
N ASP A 114 -7.50 2.31 -17.47
CA ASP A 114 -6.37 3.22 -17.36
C ASP A 114 -5.18 2.47 -16.75
N MET A 115 -4.08 2.39 -17.50
CA MET A 115 -2.83 1.79 -17.05
C MET A 115 -1.68 2.76 -17.30
N PHE A 116 -0.90 3.01 -16.24
CA PHE A 116 0.26 3.90 -16.25
C PHE A 116 1.51 3.07 -15.95
N PRO A 117 2.26 2.64 -16.99
CA PRO A 117 3.53 1.98 -16.79
C PRO A 117 4.55 2.93 -16.15
N LEU A 118 5.43 2.39 -15.30
CA LEU A 118 6.52 3.13 -14.69
C LEU A 118 7.84 2.41 -14.99
N GLU A 119 8.77 3.17 -15.52
CA GLU A 119 10.10 2.70 -15.89
C GLU A 119 10.99 2.53 -14.66
N THR A 120 12.04 1.73 -14.80
CA THR A 120 13.00 1.41 -13.72
C THR A 120 13.74 2.66 -13.18
N ALA A 121 13.79 3.74 -13.97
CA ALA A 121 14.36 5.04 -13.61
C ALA A 121 13.31 6.10 -13.26
N THR A 122 12.04 5.70 -13.11
CA THR A 122 10.95 6.63 -12.81
C THR A 122 11.20 7.36 -11.50
N SER A 123 11.07 8.69 -11.56
CA SER A 123 11.13 9.55 -10.39
C SER A 123 9.98 9.24 -9.43
N ARG A 124 10.21 9.33 -8.11
CA ARG A 124 9.15 9.12 -7.10
C ARG A 124 7.96 10.07 -7.32
N SER A 125 8.21 11.27 -7.82
CA SER A 125 7.18 12.23 -8.24
C SER A 125 6.27 11.71 -9.34
N GLU A 126 6.81 10.97 -10.30
CA GLU A 126 6.04 10.39 -11.40
C GLU A 126 5.24 9.15 -10.95
N LEU A 127 5.79 8.35 -10.03
CA LEU A 127 5.03 7.31 -9.32
C LEU A 127 3.82 7.94 -8.58
N TRP A 128 4.04 8.95 -7.75
CA TRP A 128 2.96 9.59 -6.99
C TRP A 128 1.92 10.28 -7.89
N SER A 129 2.36 10.89 -8.99
CA SER A 129 1.47 11.47 -10.00
C SER A 129 0.58 10.42 -10.62
N SER A 130 1.14 9.27 -11.01
CA SER A 130 0.39 8.16 -11.59
C SER A 130 -0.58 7.51 -10.60
N MET A 131 -0.14 7.32 -9.35
CA MET A 131 -1.01 6.85 -8.26
C MET A 131 -2.18 7.82 -8.05
N SER A 132 -1.91 9.12 -7.95
CA SER A 132 -2.95 10.14 -7.75
C SER A 132 -3.98 10.14 -8.88
N LYS A 133 -3.54 10.06 -10.14
CA LYS A 133 -4.43 9.98 -11.31
C LYS A 133 -5.37 8.79 -11.23
N VAL A 134 -4.86 7.61 -10.87
CA VAL A 134 -5.69 6.40 -10.74
C VAL A 134 -6.65 6.52 -9.56
N LEU A 135 -6.20 7.07 -8.43
CA LEU A 135 -7.06 7.25 -7.25
C LEU A 135 -8.25 8.17 -7.52
N VAL A 136 -8.03 9.31 -8.19
CA VAL A 136 -9.09 10.25 -8.58
C VAL A 136 -10.14 9.58 -9.46
N LYS A 137 -9.73 8.66 -10.34
CA LYS A 137 -10.64 7.91 -11.21
C LYS A 137 -11.35 6.75 -10.51
N SER A 138 -10.71 6.15 -9.51
CA SER A 138 -11.18 4.91 -8.89
C SER A 138 -12.13 5.14 -7.72
N TYR A 139 -12.11 6.33 -7.11
CA TYR A 139 -12.87 6.66 -5.91
C TYR A 139 -13.85 7.82 -6.15
N LYS A 140 -15.00 7.78 -5.46
CA LYS A 140 -16.02 8.85 -5.55
C LYS A 140 -15.53 10.19 -5.03
N LYS A 141 -14.64 10.17 -4.03
CA LYS A 141 -14.00 11.34 -3.45
C LYS A 141 -12.50 11.17 -3.65
N ASP A 142 -11.83 12.25 -4.03
CA ASP A 142 -10.39 12.26 -4.23
C ASP A 142 -9.66 12.00 -2.90
N PRO A 143 -8.99 10.83 -2.73
CA PRO A 143 -8.29 10.50 -1.50
C PRO A 143 -6.92 11.21 -1.40
N THR A 144 -6.49 11.98 -2.40
CA THR A 144 -5.23 12.72 -2.34
C THR A 144 -5.27 13.83 -1.28
N GLY A 145 -6.44 14.41 -1.00
CA GLY A 145 -6.62 15.33 0.13
C GLY A 145 -6.39 14.66 1.48
N CYS A 146 -6.88 13.42 1.65
CA CYS A 146 -6.65 12.62 2.85
C CYS A 146 -5.17 12.37 3.13
N PHE A 147 -4.29 12.42 2.12
CA PHE A 147 -2.86 12.28 2.34
C PHE A 147 -2.31 13.39 3.24
N GLN A 148 -2.68 14.65 2.97
CA GLN A 148 -2.21 15.79 3.76
C GLN A 148 -2.78 15.75 5.18
N ASP A 149 -4.05 15.38 5.32
CA ASP A 149 -4.69 15.23 6.62
C ASP A 149 -4.02 14.12 7.46
N VAL A 150 -3.74 12.96 6.85
CA VAL A 150 -3.06 11.86 7.53
C VAL A 150 -1.61 12.23 7.87
N GLN A 151 -0.90 12.91 6.96
CA GLN A 151 0.47 13.37 7.23
C GLN A 151 0.50 14.33 8.42
N HIS A 152 -0.43 15.29 8.48
CA HIS A 152 -0.55 16.20 9.62
C HIS A 152 -0.81 15.46 10.94
N GLU A 153 -1.67 14.44 10.92
CA GLU A 153 -1.94 13.62 12.11
C GLU A 153 -0.73 12.74 12.51
N LEU A 154 0.08 12.27 11.56
CA LEU A 154 1.34 11.57 11.85
C LEU A 154 2.36 12.51 12.52
N ASP A 155 2.53 13.74 12.01
CA ASP A 155 3.40 14.74 12.63
C ASP A 155 2.98 15.03 14.08
N ARG A 156 1.67 15.05 14.35
CA ARG A 156 1.12 15.22 15.71
C ARG A 156 1.40 14.01 16.61
N LEU A 157 1.39 12.79 16.06
CA LEU A 157 1.78 11.59 16.81
C LEU A 157 3.25 11.66 17.22
N ASP A 158 4.15 12.07 16.32
CA ASP A 158 5.58 12.19 16.65
C ASP A 158 5.82 13.15 17.83
N VAL A 159 5.11 14.28 17.85
CA VAL A 159 5.17 15.25 18.96
C VAL A 159 4.63 14.65 20.25
N LEU A 160 3.54 13.89 20.19
CA LEU A 160 2.94 13.26 21.37
C LEU A 160 3.80 12.12 21.91
N ASP A 161 4.41 11.32 21.04
CA ASP A 161 5.33 10.24 21.43
C ASP A 161 6.59 10.82 22.10
N ALA A 162 7.15 11.89 21.54
CA ALA A 162 8.25 12.62 22.20
C ALA A 162 7.82 13.13 23.59
N ARG A 163 6.62 13.69 23.71
CA ARG A 163 6.08 14.17 24.99
C ARG A 163 5.85 13.03 25.98
N VAL A 164 5.37 11.87 25.54
CA VAL A 164 5.20 10.69 26.40
C VAL A 164 6.55 10.22 26.91
N ASN A 165 7.55 10.11 26.02
CA ASN A 165 8.91 9.71 26.40
C ASN A 165 9.52 10.68 27.43
N ASP A 166 9.36 11.99 27.23
CA ASP A 166 9.84 13.00 28.17
C ASP A 166 9.15 12.90 29.54
N LEU A 167 7.83 12.72 29.56
CA LEU A 167 7.06 12.56 30.79
C LEU A 167 7.42 11.26 31.53
N GLU A 168 7.60 10.15 30.81
CA GLU A 168 8.04 8.88 31.40
C GLU A 168 9.46 8.99 31.96
N SER A 169 10.37 9.69 31.26
CA SER A 169 11.72 9.97 31.75
C SER A 169 11.70 10.84 33.02
N GLN A 170 10.91 11.93 33.03
CA GLN A 170 10.72 12.78 34.21
C GLN A 170 10.16 12.00 35.41
N LYS A 171 9.19 11.11 35.17
CA LYS A 171 8.64 10.25 36.21
C LYS A 171 9.71 9.33 36.80
N ASN A 172 10.51 8.69 35.95
CA ASN A 172 11.57 7.78 36.38
C ASN A 172 12.63 8.53 37.20
N SER A 173 13.08 9.70 36.75
CA SER A 173 14.04 10.51 37.52
C SER A 173 13.50 10.92 38.90
N LEU A 174 12.21 11.25 39.01
CA LEU A 174 11.59 11.56 40.31
C LEU A 174 11.49 10.35 41.24
N LEU A 175 11.31 9.15 40.70
CA LEU A 175 11.26 7.90 41.48
C LEU A 175 12.66 7.47 41.94
N GLU A 176 13.69 7.73 41.14
CA GLU A 176 15.10 7.39 41.45
C GLU A 176 15.76 8.39 42.42
N THR A 177 15.21 9.59 42.57
CA THR A 177 15.77 10.62 43.46
C THR A 177 15.56 10.25 44.93
N ALA A 178 16.61 9.76 45.59
CA ALA A 178 16.60 9.40 47.01
C ALA A 178 16.30 10.64 47.89
N GLY A 179 15.11 10.68 48.50
CA GLY A 179 14.85 11.51 49.68
C GLY A 179 13.59 12.38 49.67
N LYS A 180 12.98 12.71 48.51
CA LYS A 180 11.68 13.42 48.47
C LYS A 180 10.87 13.00 47.25
N LEU A 181 10.05 11.98 47.46
CA LEU A 181 9.02 11.55 46.50
C LEU A 181 7.91 12.62 46.48
N ASP A 182 7.92 13.48 45.47
CA ASP A 182 6.88 14.50 45.29
C ASP A 182 5.65 13.87 44.65
N ALA A 183 4.78 13.29 45.50
CA ALA A 183 3.56 12.62 45.07
C ALA A 183 2.62 13.53 44.28
N SER A 184 2.67 14.85 44.48
CA SER A 184 1.85 15.80 43.71
C SER A 184 2.36 15.94 42.28
N LYS A 185 3.69 16.02 42.09
CA LYS A 185 4.30 16.04 40.76
C LYS A 185 4.08 14.73 40.01
N ILE A 186 4.22 13.59 40.68
CA ILE A 186 3.96 12.28 40.06
C ILE A 186 2.50 12.17 39.61
N LYS A 187 1.54 12.57 40.44
CA LYS A 187 0.12 12.60 40.04
C LYS A 187 -0.15 13.50 38.83
N LYS A 188 0.53 14.66 38.75
CA LYS A 188 0.43 15.55 37.59
C LYS A 188 0.98 14.90 36.33
N ILE A 189 2.16 14.29 36.41
CA ILE A 189 2.78 13.57 35.29
C ILE A 189 1.89 12.40 34.83
N ASP A 190 1.29 11.65 35.76
CA ASP A 190 0.35 10.58 35.42
C ASP A 190 -0.90 11.10 34.70
N ALA A 191 -1.43 12.25 35.10
CA ALA A 191 -2.55 12.89 34.42
C ALA A 191 -2.17 13.40 33.02
N ASP A 192 -0.98 13.98 32.87
CA ASP A 192 -0.45 14.43 31.58
C ASP A 192 -0.18 13.25 30.64
N LEU A 193 0.36 12.14 31.16
CA LEU A 193 0.54 10.88 30.41
C LEU A 193 -0.79 10.28 29.97
N ALA A 194 -1.80 10.25 30.85
CA ALA A 194 -3.12 9.76 30.50
C ALA A 194 -3.77 10.62 29.40
N THR A 195 -3.57 11.93 29.44
CA THR A 195 -4.05 12.87 28.43
C THR A 195 -3.35 12.63 27.08
N ALA A 196 -2.02 12.57 27.07
CA ALA A 196 -1.25 12.30 25.85
C ALA A 196 -1.60 10.94 25.23
N LYS A 197 -1.75 9.88 26.04
CA LYS A 197 -2.16 8.54 25.57
C LYS A 197 -3.59 8.54 25.00
N LYS A 198 -4.50 9.34 25.56
CA LYS A 198 -5.84 9.52 25.01
C LYS A 198 -5.79 10.25 23.67
N GLU A 199 -5.02 11.32 23.55
CA GLU A 199 -4.83 12.05 22.29
C GLU A 199 -4.24 11.14 21.20
N ILE A 200 -3.22 10.34 21.51
CA ILE A 200 -2.66 9.33 20.59
C ILE A 200 -3.75 8.37 20.09
N ALA A 201 -4.60 7.86 21.00
CA ALA A 201 -5.69 6.96 20.64
C ALA A 201 -6.74 7.63 19.73
N ASP A 202 -7.05 8.91 19.96
CA ASP A 202 -8.01 9.65 19.16
C ASP A 202 -7.44 10.00 17.77
N ILE A 203 -6.16 10.37 17.69
CA ILE A 203 -5.46 10.58 16.41
C ILE A 203 -5.38 9.29 15.61
N THR A 204 -5.07 8.16 16.25
CA THR A 204 -5.04 6.85 15.58
C THR A 204 -6.39 6.51 14.95
N LYS A 205 -7.50 6.80 15.64
CA LYS A 205 -8.85 6.62 15.08
C LYS A 205 -9.12 7.59 13.92
N ALA A 206 -8.64 8.82 13.99
CA ALA A 206 -8.76 9.79 12.90
C ALA A 206 -8.04 9.29 11.64
N ILE A 207 -6.80 8.81 11.77
CA ILE A 207 -6.02 8.21 10.67
C ILE A 207 -6.76 7.01 10.08
N GLU A 208 -7.32 6.13 10.92
CA GLU A 208 -8.14 5.01 10.42
C GLU A 208 -9.37 5.48 9.65
N LYS A 209 -10.03 6.55 10.11
CA LYS A 209 -11.20 7.12 9.44
C LYS A 209 -10.81 7.70 8.08
N PHE A 210 -9.77 8.51 8.00
CA PHE A 210 -9.30 9.07 6.73
C PHE A 210 -8.89 7.98 5.74
N THR A 211 -8.27 6.92 6.24
CA THR A 211 -7.84 5.82 5.37
C THR A 211 -8.97 4.88 4.94
N LYS A 212 -9.98 4.60 5.78
CA LYS A 212 -11.08 3.64 5.49
C LYS A 212 -12.37 4.29 4.95
N ALA A 213 -12.75 5.47 5.43
CA ALA A 213 -14.10 6.02 5.22
C ALA A 213 -14.31 6.60 3.81
N GLU A 214 -13.24 6.90 3.07
CA GLU A 214 -13.32 7.49 1.73
C GLU A 214 -13.17 6.49 0.58
N ILE A 215 -12.95 5.20 0.89
CA ILE A 215 -12.78 4.08 -0.07
C ILE A 215 -14.13 3.63 -0.69
N LYS A 216 -15.07 4.53 -0.96
CA LYS A 216 -16.23 4.16 -1.79
C LYS A 216 -15.76 4.16 -3.24
N ALA A 217 -15.48 2.97 -3.75
CA ALA A 217 -15.20 2.76 -5.17
C ALA A 217 -16.25 3.50 -6.00
N ALA A 218 -15.78 4.19 -7.04
CA ALA A 218 -16.68 4.78 -8.02
C ALA A 218 -17.53 3.66 -8.65
N PRO A 219 -18.82 3.91 -8.95
CA PRO A 219 -19.61 2.95 -9.71
C PRO A 219 -18.90 2.68 -11.04
N LYS A 220 -18.82 1.40 -11.44
CA LYS A 220 -18.21 0.98 -12.70
C LYS A 220 -18.81 1.82 -13.85
N PRO A 221 -18.00 2.37 -14.77
CA PRO A 221 -18.54 2.94 -16.01
C PRO A 221 -19.43 1.88 -16.68
N ALA A 222 -20.64 2.27 -17.08
CA ALA A 222 -21.53 1.37 -17.80
C ALA A 222 -20.80 0.87 -19.06
N GLU A 223 -20.75 -0.45 -19.25
CA GLU A 223 -20.24 -1.04 -20.49
C GLU A 223 -20.99 -0.38 -21.67
N PRO A 224 -20.29 0.11 -22.71
CA PRO A 224 -20.96 0.56 -23.90
C PRO A 224 -21.77 -0.63 -24.41
N LYS A 225 -23.09 -0.45 -24.55
CA LYS A 225 -23.95 -1.46 -25.14
C LYS A 225 -23.34 -1.83 -26.49
N ALA A 226 -22.91 -3.08 -26.62
CA ALA A 226 -22.54 -3.62 -27.90
C ALA A 226 -23.75 -3.54 -28.83
N GLY A 227 -23.65 -2.74 -29.90
CA GLY A 227 -24.63 -2.69 -30.98
C GLY A 227 -24.91 -1.29 -31.50
N GLU A 228 -24.22 -0.93 -32.58
CA GLU A 228 -24.83 -0.52 -33.86
C GLU A 228 -24.04 -1.14 -35.01
#